data_AF-A0A9X2GDZ8-F1
#
_entry.id   AF-A0A9X2GDZ8-F1
#
_cell.length_a   1.000
_cell.length_b   1.000
_cell.length_c   1.000
_cell.angle_alpha   90.00
_cell.angle_beta   90.00
_cell.angle_gamma   90.00
#
_symmetry.space_group_name_H-M   'P 1'
#
loop_
_entity.id
_entity.type
_entity.pdbx_description
1 polymer ?
#
loop_
_entity_poly.entity_id
_entity_poly.type
_entity_poly.pdbx_seq_one_letter_code
_entity_poly.pdbx_strand_id
1 'polypeptide(L)'
;MPTVVVVLLVLAGLSESAGRVLPLVARRPRLSPRFLALLMTTGTVVEGTVIALWPLTAWTLAELVRGPLPGPALAWTPALLAPMLLAAVLAFPLLGPALHLLLVAGVGAGLAARLVTASGLGWWAAAVCVAGAGLGLAAVVQVVRHVTARLMAGAREVPA
;
A
#
# COMPACT_ATOMS: atom_id res chain seq x y z
N MET A 1 15.50 4.40 8.08
CA MET A 1 14.29 3.83 8.73
C MET A 1 14.70 2.68 9.64
N PRO A 2 14.04 2.48 10.79
CA PRO A 2 14.35 1.37 11.69
C PRO A 2 14.21 0.01 10.98
N THR A 3 15.10 -0.94 11.25
CA THR A 3 15.06 -2.30 10.66
C THR A 3 13.71 -2.98 10.88
N VAL A 4 13.12 -2.78 12.06
CA VAL A 4 11.77 -3.27 12.37
C VAL A 4 10.74 -2.74 11.38
N VAL A 5 10.76 -1.46 11.02
CA VAL A 5 9.81 -0.87 10.05
C VAL A 5 9.97 -1.52 8.67
N VAL A 6 11.20 -1.81 8.25
CA VAL A 6 11.47 -2.49 6.97
C VAL A 6 10.88 -3.90 6.97
N VAL A 7 11.14 -4.69 8.02
CA VAL A 7 10.58 -6.04 8.17
C VAL A 7 9.06 -5.99 8.17
N LEU A 8 8.49 -5.04 8.89
CA LEU A 8 7.05 -4.82 8.98
C LEU A 8 6.45 -4.48 7.60
N LEU A 9 7.09 -3.61 6.81
CA LEU A 9 6.64 -3.27 5.46
C LEU A 9 6.70 -4.46 4.49
N VAL A 10 7.76 -5.27 4.57
CA VAL A 10 7.90 -6.49 3.76
C VAL A 10 6.78 -7.48 4.08
N LEU A 11 6.50 -7.70 5.37
CA LEU A 11 5.41 -8.58 5.80
C LEU A 11 4.03 -8.06 5.37
N ALA A 12 3.80 -6.75 5.45
CA ALA A 12 2.55 -6.15 5.00
C ALA A 12 2.36 -6.32 3.48
N GLY A 13 3.41 -6.05 2.69
CA GLY A 13 3.38 -6.27 1.25
C GLY A 13 3.17 -7.74 0.88
N LEU A 14 3.80 -8.66 1.62
CA LEU A 14 3.64 -10.09 1.42
C LEU A 14 2.22 -10.55 1.70
N SER A 15 1.62 -10.07 2.79
CA SER A 15 0.23 -10.38 3.13
C SER A 15 -0.74 -9.93 2.04
N GLU A 16 -0.59 -8.70 1.55
CA GLU A 16 -1.45 -8.15 0.51
C GLU A 16 -1.27 -8.89 -0.82
N SER A 17 -0.02 -9.20 -1.18
CA SER A 17 0.28 -10.03 -2.34
C SER A 17 -0.37 -11.42 -2.23
N ALA A 18 -0.28 -12.05 -1.06
CA ALA A 18 -0.89 -13.36 -0.81
C ALA A 18 -2.42 -13.31 -0.98
N GLY A 19 -3.08 -12.28 -0.45
CA GLY A 19 -4.53 -12.09 -0.59
C GLY A 19 -5.01 -12.02 -2.05
N ARG A 20 -4.19 -11.48 -2.97
CA ARG A 20 -4.54 -11.39 -4.39
C ARG A 20 -4.17 -12.62 -5.19
N VAL A 21 -3.09 -13.31 -4.82
CA VAL A 21 -2.57 -14.45 -5.58
C VAL A 21 -3.23 -15.77 -5.16
N LEU A 22 -3.61 -15.95 -3.90
CA LEU A 22 -4.25 -17.18 -3.41
C LEU A 22 -5.54 -17.53 -4.17
N PRO A 23 -6.46 -16.58 -4.47
CA PRO A 23 -7.63 -16.87 -5.31
C PRO A 23 -7.27 -17.31 -6.74
N LEU A 24 -6.15 -16.82 -7.30
CA LEU A 24 -5.68 -17.23 -8.63
C LEU A 24 -5.13 -18.65 -8.61
N VAL A 25 -4.38 -19.01 -7.56
CA VAL A 25 -3.87 -20.38 -7.35
C VAL A 25 -5.02 -21.36 -7.18
N ALA A 26 -6.04 -21.01 -6.38
CA ALA A 26 -7.23 -21.84 -6.20
C ALA A 26 -7.97 -22.10 -7.52
N ARG A 27 -7.98 -21.12 -8.44
CA ARG A 27 -8.63 -21.24 -9.76
C ARG A 27 -7.75 -21.90 -10.83
N ARG A 28 -6.44 -22.04 -10.60
CA ARG A 28 -5.47 -22.56 -11.58
C ARG A 28 -4.49 -23.56 -10.96
N PRO A 29 -4.86 -24.85 -10.86
CA PRO A 29 -4.06 -25.87 -10.19
C PRO A 29 -2.72 -26.21 -10.87
N ARG A 30 -2.43 -25.69 -12.06
CA ARG A 30 -1.20 -25.96 -12.83
C ARG A 30 -0.19 -24.81 -12.84
N LEU A 31 -0.29 -23.84 -11.93
CA LEU A 31 0.71 -22.77 -11.84
C LEU A 31 2.07 -23.32 -11.40
N SER A 32 3.13 -22.96 -12.13
CA SER A 32 4.47 -23.39 -11.74
C SER A 32 4.90 -22.70 -10.43
N PRO A 33 5.59 -23.40 -9.51
CA PRO A 33 6.05 -22.79 -8.25
C PRO A 33 6.95 -21.57 -8.46
N ARG A 34 7.76 -21.57 -9.53
CA ARG A 34 8.61 -20.43 -9.91
C ARG A 34 7.79 -19.21 -10.30
N PHE A 35 6.72 -19.40 -11.08
CA PHE A 35 5.83 -18.30 -11.45
C PHE A 35 5.07 -17.76 -10.24
N LEU A 36 4.63 -18.64 -9.34
CA LEU A 36 4.00 -18.23 -8.07
C LEU A 36 4.96 -17.39 -7.21
N ALA A 37 6.20 -17.83 -7.05
CA ALA A 37 7.21 -17.08 -6.30
C ALA A 37 7.49 -15.71 -6.95
N LEU A 38 7.58 -15.63 -8.27
CA LEU A 38 7.74 -14.37 -9.00
C LEU A 38 6.54 -13.43 -8.77
N LEU A 39 5.32 -13.96 -8.81
CA LEU A 39 4.11 -13.17 -8.61
C LEU A 39 4.00 -12.66 -7.17
N MET A 40 4.36 -13.49 -6.18
CA MET A 40 4.38 -13.09 -4.77
C MET A 40 5.46 -12.04 -4.49
N THR A 41 6.66 -12.23 -5.02
CA THR A 41 7.78 -11.28 -4.79
C THR A 41 7.50 -9.93 -5.44
N THR A 42 7.05 -9.91 -6.69
CA THR A 42 6.67 -8.67 -7.38
C THR A 42 5.51 -7.98 -6.69
N GLY A 43 4.45 -8.71 -6.31
CA GLY A 43 3.34 -8.17 -5.53
C GLY A 43 3.82 -7.58 -4.19
N THR A 44 4.67 -8.30 -3.45
CA THR A 44 5.22 -7.84 -2.17
C THR A 44 5.98 -6.53 -2.32
N VAL A 45 6.84 -6.42 -3.35
CA VAL A 45 7.62 -5.21 -3.60
C VAL A 45 6.69 -4.05 -3.94
N VAL A 46 5.69 -4.26 -4.80
CA VAL A 46 4.75 -3.21 -5.21
C VAL A 46 3.92 -2.73 -4.01
N GLU A 47 3.27 -3.64 -3.29
CA GLU A 47 2.41 -3.28 -2.15
C GLU A 47 3.24 -2.71 -1.01
N GLY A 48 4.40 -3.29 -0.71
CA GLY A 48 5.34 -2.75 0.27
C GLY A 48 5.79 -1.32 -0.08
N THR A 49 6.03 -1.04 -1.36
CA THR A 49 6.40 0.31 -1.84
C THR A 49 5.23 1.29 -1.70
N VAL A 50 4.01 0.90 -2.06
CA VAL A 50 2.80 1.72 -1.87
C VAL A 50 2.62 2.08 -0.40
N ILE A 51 2.69 1.08 0.48
CA ILE A 51 2.56 1.30 1.92
C ILE A 51 3.69 2.22 2.38
N ALA A 52 4.93 1.97 2.00
CA ALA A 52 6.09 2.78 2.39
C ALA A 52 5.96 4.26 1.97
N LEU A 53 5.45 4.52 0.77
CA LEU A 53 5.30 5.87 0.22
C LEU A 53 4.13 6.64 0.82
N TRP A 54 3.13 5.96 1.39
CA TRP A 54 1.88 6.60 1.81
C TRP A 54 2.06 7.79 2.77
N PRO A 55 2.85 7.71 3.87
CA PRO A 55 3.05 8.87 4.76
C PRO A 55 3.76 10.03 4.07
N LEU A 56 4.71 9.71 3.17
CA LEU A 56 5.46 10.72 2.43
C LEU A 56 4.56 11.43 1.41
N THR A 57 3.75 10.69 0.66
CA THR A 57 2.79 11.27 -0.28
C THR A 57 1.75 12.12 0.46
N ALA A 58 1.28 11.68 1.64
CA ALA A 58 0.37 12.48 2.47
C ALA A 58 1.03 13.78 2.95
N TRP A 59 2.31 13.74 3.34
CA TRP A 59 3.09 14.93 3.69
C TRP A 59 3.21 15.89 2.51
N THR A 60 3.56 15.39 1.32
CA THR A 60 3.69 16.23 0.12
C THR A 60 2.37 16.88 -0.27
N LEU A 61 1.24 16.18 -0.13
CA LEU A 61 -0.08 16.78 -0.35
C LEU A 61 -0.39 17.88 0.68
N ALA A 62 0.01 17.70 1.93
CA ALA A 62 -0.15 18.72 2.97
C ALA A 62 0.70 19.97 2.70
N GLU A 63 1.93 19.80 2.21
CA GLU A 63 2.77 20.91 1.74
C GLU A 63 2.15 21.66 0.56
N LEU A 64 1.49 20.96 -0.36
CA LEU A 64 0.78 21.61 -1.47
C LEU A 64 -0.42 22.44 -0.99
N VAL A 65 -1.08 22.03 0.09
CA VAL A 65 -2.24 22.73 0.64
C VAL A 65 -1.85 23.92 1.52
N ARG A 66 -0.81 23.77 2.36
CA ARG A 66 -0.44 24.77 3.38
C ARG A 66 0.79 25.60 3.02
N GLY A 67 1.62 25.11 2.11
CA GLY A 67 3.01 25.55 1.94
C GLY A 67 3.99 24.70 2.76
N PRO A 68 5.30 25.02 2.71
CA PRO A 68 6.35 24.22 3.35
C PRO A 68 6.07 23.96 4.82
N LEU A 69 6.13 22.68 5.22
CA LEU A 69 5.87 22.27 6.59
C LEU A 69 7.17 22.27 7.41
N PRO A 70 7.13 22.73 8.68
CA PRO A 70 8.29 22.67 9.54
C PRO A 70 8.54 21.24 10.04
N GLY A 71 9.82 20.86 10.13
CA GLY A 71 10.24 19.58 10.72
C GLY A 71 10.42 18.45 9.71
N PRO A 72 10.78 17.25 10.19
CA PRO A 72 11.04 16.10 9.32
C PRO A 72 9.73 15.59 8.72
N ALA A 73 9.81 15.15 7.47
CA ALA A 73 8.68 14.54 6.76
C ALA A 73 8.07 13.38 7.54
N LEU A 74 6.75 13.21 7.42
CA LEU A 74 6.02 12.14 8.07
C LEU A 74 6.56 10.78 7.62
N ALA A 75 6.91 9.94 8.60
CA ALA A 75 7.48 8.62 8.37
C ALA A 75 6.72 7.55 9.14
N TRP A 76 6.82 6.31 8.66
CA TRP A 76 6.31 5.16 9.39
C TRP A 76 6.99 5.01 10.75
N THR A 77 6.17 4.77 11.77
CA THR A 77 6.62 4.36 13.10
C THR A 77 6.15 2.93 13.39
N PRO A 78 6.85 2.17 14.25
CA PRO A 78 6.40 0.83 14.63
C PRO A 78 4.98 0.82 15.18
N ALA A 79 4.58 1.85 15.93
CA ALA A 79 3.23 1.96 16.51
C ALA A 79 2.12 2.10 15.44
N LEU A 80 2.42 2.70 14.28
CA LEU A 80 1.47 2.83 13.17
C LEU A 80 1.38 1.54 12.34
N LEU A 81 2.49 0.79 12.22
CA LEU A 81 2.54 -0.46 11.44
C LEU A 81 2.08 -1.70 12.22
N ALA A 82 2.28 -1.73 13.55
CA ALA A 82 1.96 -2.89 14.37
C ALA A 82 0.49 -3.33 14.28
N PRO A 83 -0.52 -2.44 14.26
CA PRO A 83 -1.92 -2.84 14.10
C PRO A 83 -2.20 -3.43 12.71
N MET A 84 -1.61 -2.87 11.65
CA MET A 84 -1.73 -3.43 10.29
C MET A 84 -1.17 -4.84 10.23
N LEU A 85 -0.06 -5.08 10.90
CA LEU A 85 0.64 -6.37 10.84
C LEU A 85 0.04 -7.41 11.74
N LEU A 86 -0.37 -7.03 12.95
CA LEU A 86 -1.14 -7.92 13.80
C LEU A 86 -2.39 -8.37 13.05
N ALA A 87 -3.09 -7.46 12.38
CA ALA A 87 -4.26 -7.82 11.62
C ALA A 87 -3.96 -8.59 10.32
N ALA A 88 -2.89 -8.25 9.60
CA ALA A 88 -2.42 -8.99 8.42
C ALA A 88 -2.01 -10.43 8.78
N VAL A 89 -1.35 -10.63 9.92
CA VAL A 89 -0.96 -11.94 10.46
C VAL A 89 -2.19 -12.71 10.94
N LEU A 90 -3.09 -12.07 11.69
CA LEU A 90 -4.29 -12.71 12.21
C LEU A 90 -5.32 -13.03 11.13
N ALA A 91 -5.29 -12.32 10.00
CA ALA A 91 -6.30 -12.45 8.96
C ALA A 91 -5.73 -12.69 7.56
N PHE A 92 -4.69 -13.53 7.54
CA PHE A 92 -4.31 -14.34 6.38
C PHE A 92 -5.57 -14.76 5.58
N PRO A 93 -5.49 -14.78 4.25
CA PRO A 93 -6.28 -14.04 3.21
C PRO A 93 -7.81 -13.81 3.39
N LEU A 94 -8.36 -13.94 4.60
CA LEU A 94 -9.79 -13.94 4.92
C LEU A 94 -10.26 -12.64 5.57
N LEU A 95 -9.41 -11.61 5.60
CA LEU A 95 -9.79 -10.22 5.84
C LEU A 95 -10.85 -9.83 4.80
N GLY A 96 -12.11 -10.17 5.08
CA GLY A 96 -13.22 -9.78 4.24
C GLY A 96 -13.13 -8.28 3.97
N PRO A 97 -13.60 -7.79 2.81
CA PRO A 97 -13.35 -6.42 2.36
C PRO A 97 -13.60 -5.34 3.42
N ALA A 98 -14.60 -5.55 4.29
CA ALA A 98 -14.94 -4.66 5.39
C ALA A 98 -13.84 -4.53 6.45
N LEU A 99 -13.24 -5.64 6.89
CA LEU A 99 -12.20 -5.61 7.92
C LEU A 99 -10.90 -4.99 7.38
N HIS A 100 -10.59 -5.22 6.09
CA HIS A 100 -9.46 -4.57 5.45
C HIS A 100 -9.66 -3.05 5.37
N LEU A 101 -10.86 -2.62 4.97
CA LEU A 101 -11.22 -1.20 4.94
C LEU A 101 -11.13 -0.56 6.33
N LEU A 102 -11.59 -1.25 7.39
CA LEU A 102 -11.49 -0.76 8.76
C LEU A 102 -10.02 -0.57 9.20
N LEU A 103 -9.14 -1.50 8.86
CA LEU A 103 -7.71 -1.38 9.16
C LEU A 103 -7.07 -0.20 8.44
N VAL A 104 -7.31 -0.09 7.14
CA VAL A 104 -6.81 1.02 6.32
C VAL A 104 -7.32 2.35 6.86
N ALA A 105 -8.60 2.43 7.26
CA ALA A 105 -9.19 3.61 7.87
C ALA A 105 -8.55 3.95 9.22
N GLY A 106 -8.34 2.96 10.10
CA GLY A 106 -7.70 3.16 11.40
C GLY A 106 -6.26 3.68 11.28
N VAL A 107 -5.49 3.10 10.37
CA VAL A 107 -4.12 3.54 10.08
C VAL A 107 -4.11 4.92 9.46
N GLY A 108 -5.00 5.17 8.50
CA GLY A 108 -5.19 6.47 7.89
C GLY A 108 -5.55 7.54 8.91
N ALA A 109 -6.42 7.24 9.88
CA ALA A 109 -6.74 8.14 10.98
C ALA A 109 -5.52 8.40 11.88
N GLY A 110 -4.70 7.38 12.16
CA GLY A 110 -3.44 7.54 12.90
C GLY A 110 -2.43 8.44 12.17
N LEU A 111 -2.30 8.28 10.84
CA LEU A 111 -1.49 9.16 9.99
C LEU A 111 -2.06 10.58 9.98
N ALA A 112 -3.37 10.75 9.87
CA ALA A 112 -4.03 12.06 9.86
C ALA A 112 -3.81 12.79 11.19
N ALA A 113 -3.91 12.10 12.33
CA ALA A 113 -3.63 12.67 13.64
C ALA A 113 -2.19 13.19 13.74
N ARG A 114 -1.21 12.38 13.29
CA ARG A 114 0.20 12.79 13.26
C ARG A 114 0.41 13.99 12.33
N LEU A 115 -0.25 13.98 11.16
CA LEU A 115 -0.17 15.05 10.20
C LEU A 115 -0.79 16.35 10.74
N VAL A 116 -1.91 16.30 11.45
CA VAL A 116 -2.48 17.45 12.19
C VAL A 116 -1.44 18.04 13.16
N THR A 117 -0.83 17.18 13.99
CA THR A 117 0.15 17.65 14.98
C THR A 117 1.41 18.27 14.36
N ALA A 118 1.86 17.75 13.22
CA ALA A 118 3.08 18.19 12.57
C ALA A 118 2.87 19.40 11.64
N SER A 119 1.75 19.45 10.94
CA SER A 119 1.46 20.50 9.95
C SER A 119 0.64 21.65 10.50
N GLY A 120 -0.04 21.47 11.65
CA GLY A 120 -1.05 22.39 12.17
C GLY A 120 -2.31 22.49 11.31
N LEU A 121 -2.50 21.60 10.32
CA LEU A 121 -3.72 21.52 9.52
C LEU A 121 -4.91 21.11 10.38
N GLY A 122 -6.11 21.53 9.99
CA GLY A 122 -7.34 20.97 10.55
C GLY A 122 -7.49 19.48 10.23
N TRP A 123 -8.18 18.74 11.10
CA TRP A 123 -8.37 17.28 10.98
C TRP A 123 -8.87 16.85 9.59
N TRP A 124 -9.86 17.54 9.04
CA TRP A 124 -10.42 17.22 7.73
C TRP A 124 -9.42 17.41 6.58
N ALA A 125 -8.64 18.50 6.61
CA ALA A 125 -7.61 18.73 5.58
C ALA A 125 -6.52 17.66 5.63
N ALA A 126 -6.08 17.30 6.84
CA ALA A 126 -5.12 16.21 7.04
C ALA A 126 -5.68 14.85 6.57
N ALA A 127 -6.93 14.53 6.92
CA ALA A 127 -7.60 13.31 6.51
C ALA A 127 -7.74 13.21 4.98
N VAL A 128 -8.07 14.32 4.31
CA VAL A 128 -8.13 14.37 2.83
C VAL A 128 -6.74 14.17 2.21
N CYS A 129 -5.68 14.74 2.78
CA CYS A 129 -4.32 14.50 2.29
C CYS A 129 -3.92 13.02 2.45
N VAL A 130 -4.22 12.40 3.59
CA VAL A 130 -3.93 10.98 3.80
C VAL A 130 -4.75 10.08 2.87
N ALA A 131 -6.05 10.32 2.77
CA ALA A 131 -6.93 9.54 1.89
C ALA A 131 -6.55 9.71 0.42
N GLY A 132 -6.29 10.95 -0.02
CA GLY A 132 -5.85 11.28 -1.37
C GLY A 132 -4.52 10.64 -1.72
N ALA A 133 -3.57 10.60 -0.79
CA ALA A 133 -2.30 9.90 -0.98
C ALA A 133 -2.51 8.38 -1.19
N GLY A 134 -3.34 7.75 -0.36
CA GLY A 134 -3.64 6.32 -0.47
C GLY A 134 -4.32 5.97 -1.79
N LEU A 135 -5.36 6.73 -2.16
CA LEU A 135 -6.09 6.56 -3.43
C LEU A 135 -5.20 6.84 -4.64
N GLY A 136 -4.38 7.90 -4.58
CA GLY A 136 -3.46 8.28 -5.65
C GLY A 136 -2.41 7.20 -5.93
N LEU A 137 -1.78 6.66 -4.88
CA LEU A 137 -0.81 5.56 -5.01
C LEU A 137 -1.47 4.28 -5.57
N ALA A 138 -2.67 3.94 -5.10
CA ALA A 138 -3.43 2.81 -5.62
C ALA A 138 -3.79 2.99 -7.10
N ALA A 139 -4.22 4.20 -7.49
CA ALA A 139 -4.54 4.53 -8.87
C ALA A 139 -3.30 4.42 -9.77
N VAL A 140 -2.13 4.92 -9.34
CA VAL A 140 -0.87 4.81 -10.09
C VAL A 140 -0.52 3.34 -10.33
N VAL A 141 -0.58 2.49 -9.31
CA VAL A 141 -0.31 1.05 -9.47
C VAL A 141 -1.31 0.41 -10.42
N GLN A 142 -2.59 0.76 -10.33
CA GLN A 142 -3.61 0.24 -11.23
C GLN A 142 -3.37 0.65 -12.69
N VAL A 143 -2.98 1.90 -12.93
CA VAL A 143 -2.62 2.40 -14.26
C VAL A 143 -1.41 1.63 -14.81
N VAL A 144 -0.35 1.47 -14.02
CA VAL A 144 0.85 0.72 -14.44
C VAL A 144 0.49 -0.73 -14.78
N ARG A 145 -0.31 -1.40 -13.94
CA ARG A 145 -0.78 -2.77 -14.20
C ARG A 145 -1.59 -2.84 -15.50
N HIS A 146 -2.51 -1.91 -15.70
CA HIS A 146 -3.37 -1.85 -16.89
C HIS A 146 -2.57 -1.61 -18.17
N VAL A 147 -1.66 -0.64 -18.14
CA VAL A 147 -0.78 -0.31 -19.28
C VAL A 147 0.14 -1.50 -19.60
N THR A 148 0.75 -2.12 -18.59
CA THR A 148 1.60 -3.30 -18.76
C THR A 148 0.81 -4.45 -19.38
N ALA A 149 -0.40 -4.72 -18.89
CA ALA A 149 -1.25 -5.77 -19.44
C ALA A 149 -1.62 -5.50 -20.91
N ARG A 150 -1.93 -4.25 -21.26
CA ARG A 150 -2.21 -3.86 -22.66
C ARG A 150 -1.00 -4.02 -23.57
N LEU A 151 0.18 -3.58 -23.13
CA LEU A 151 1.42 -3.72 -23.90
C LEU A 151 1.77 -5.20 -24.14
N MET A 152 1.62 -6.05 -23.12
CA MET A 152 1.86 -7.48 -23.24
C MET A 152 0.82 -8.20 -24.12
N ALA A 153 -0.41 -7.70 -24.18
CA ALA A 153 -1.43 -8.21 -25.09
C ALA A 153 -1.11 -7.82 -26.54
N GLY A 154 -0.79 -6.55 -26.81
CA GLY A 154 -0.42 -6.09 -28.15
C GLY A 154 0.87 -6.72 -28.68
N ALA A 155 1.84 -7.00 -27.81
CA ALA A 155 3.07 -7.71 -28.19
C ALA A 155 2.83 -9.18 -28.63
N ARG A 156 1.68 -9.78 -28.26
CA ARG A 156 1.29 -11.13 -28.71
C ARG A 156 0.52 -11.14 -30.02
N GLU A 157 0.07 -9.98 -30.50
CA GLU A 157 -0.75 -9.85 -31.71
C GLU A 157 0.08 -9.52 -32.97
N VAL A 158 1.40 -9.31 -32.86
CA VAL A 158 2.29 -9.19 -34.02
C VAL A 158 2.66 -10.61 -34.49
N PRO A 159 2.09 -11.12 -35.61
CA PRO A 159 2.51 -12.37 -36.19
C PRO A 159 3.87 -12.15 -36.88
N ALA A 160 4.80 -13.08 -36.66
CA ALA A 160 6.05 -13.15 -37.42
C ALA A 160 5.79 -13.52 -38.89
#